data_AF-A0A8J2PZ95-F1
#
_entry.id   AF-A0A8J2PZ95-F1
#
_cell.length_a   1.000
_cell.length_b   1.000
_cell.length_c   1.000
_cell.angle_alpha   90.00
_cell.angle_beta   90.00
_cell.angle_gamma   90.00
#
_symmetry.space_group_name_H-M   'P 1'
#
loop_
_entity.id
_entity.type
_entity.pdbx_description
1 polymer ?
#
loop_
_entity_poly.entity_id
_entity_poly.type
_entity_poly.pdbx_seq_one_letter_code
_entity_poly.pdbx_strand_id
1 'polypeptide(L)'
;MSINLDNFEGDFARVTPYVLTCPTSLEACAKLRVQPKDLIYRSIEEYEEIYSDLPLNQVYEIYEEHETRRQGLLLKCRKMRDEIQRKDRNASNLGVTFKEECNNVRYSSDTESQDEDKKPNVYPSRSMPDLRTNLDFRKVRLSPREYCPCQFQFDDEQICHSYLQGYCDLPTRANLSEEDRKILECLALKKGRALEWDKKSQEVRKKLEREQLRRCREEELLTQRWQDRLTEKRKVENIENARRYMEIQEKWNHSRENLQRQLYDRDKRLQKYLEDLNHHKRIHILEKQKAEALRQFEVGKAIEKLMEEDRTHRQRLREQLQKRMKDAELRKRRREVDYWRVCFLINCWMKINMCF
;
A
#
# COMPACT_ATOMS: atom_id res chain seq x y z
N MET A 1 -24.85 15.04 6.03
CA MET A 1 -23.62 14.24 5.94
C MET A 1 -22.66 14.71 7.02
N SER A 2 -21.93 13.82 7.69
CA SER A 2 -20.93 14.21 8.68
C SER A 2 -19.58 14.48 8.00
N ILE A 3 -18.95 15.61 8.33
CA ILE A 3 -17.62 16.00 7.88
C ILE A 3 -16.61 15.39 8.85
N ASN A 4 -15.70 14.58 8.31
CA ASN A 4 -14.68 13.81 9.00
C ASN A 4 -13.31 14.05 8.34
N LEU A 5 -12.23 13.53 8.94
CA LEU A 5 -10.86 13.74 8.46
C LEU A 5 -10.56 13.17 7.05
N ASP A 6 -11.43 12.32 6.49
CA ASP A 6 -11.23 11.73 5.14
C ASP A 6 -11.95 12.52 4.06
N ASN A 7 -13.09 13.12 4.39
CA ASN A 7 -13.93 13.86 3.46
C ASN A 7 -13.78 15.39 3.62
N PHE A 8 -12.87 15.80 4.50
CA PHE A 8 -12.56 17.18 4.88
C PHE A 8 -12.12 18.09 3.72
N GLU A 9 -11.58 17.52 2.64
CA GLU A 9 -11.04 18.27 1.49
C GLU A 9 -12.04 18.37 0.32
N GLY A 10 -13.26 17.85 0.46
CA GLY A 10 -14.29 17.92 -0.58
C GLY A 10 -14.91 19.32 -0.70
N ASP A 11 -15.45 19.65 -1.88
CA ASP A 11 -16.05 20.96 -2.18
C ASP A 11 -17.16 21.37 -1.20
N PHE A 12 -17.88 20.39 -0.66
CA PHE A 12 -18.93 20.62 0.33
C PHE A 12 -18.40 21.13 1.68
N ALA A 13 -17.14 20.85 2.02
CA ALA A 13 -16.52 21.32 3.26
C ALA A 13 -16.16 22.83 3.19
N ARG A 14 -15.94 23.36 1.98
CA ARG A 14 -15.64 24.79 1.76
C ARG A 14 -16.85 25.70 2.00
N VAL A 15 -18.06 25.17 1.84
CA VAL A 15 -19.32 25.93 1.97
C VAL A 15 -19.84 25.94 3.41
N THR A 16 -19.37 25.02 4.26
CA THR A 16 -19.90 24.87 5.62
C THR A 16 -19.11 25.67 6.65
N PRO A 17 -19.78 26.34 7.62
CA PRO A 17 -19.10 27.08 8.68
C PRO A 17 -18.44 26.17 9.75
N TYR A 18 -18.75 24.87 9.72
CA TYR A 18 -18.23 23.90 10.68
C TYR A 18 -17.11 23.07 10.05
N VAL A 19 -15.99 23.01 10.77
CA VAL A 19 -14.74 22.39 10.28
C VAL A 19 -14.82 20.86 10.36
N LEU A 20 -15.25 20.30 11.49
CA LEU A 20 -15.44 18.86 11.67
C LEU A 20 -16.73 18.60 12.44
N THR A 21 -17.55 17.66 11.97
CA THR A 21 -18.82 17.30 12.62
C THR A 21 -18.85 15.85 13.10
N CYS A 22 -17.79 15.07 12.84
CA CYS A 22 -17.66 13.70 13.32
C CYS A 22 -17.02 13.66 14.74
N PRO A 23 -17.71 13.11 15.76
CA PRO A 23 -17.21 13.09 17.14
C PRO A 23 -15.82 12.44 17.29
N THR A 24 -15.60 11.30 16.63
CA THR A 24 -14.31 10.58 16.68
C THR A 24 -13.17 11.38 16.03
N SER A 25 -13.48 12.21 15.04
CA SER A 25 -12.49 13.10 14.41
C SER A 25 -12.14 14.28 15.32
N LEU A 26 -13.14 14.84 16.02
CA LEU A 26 -12.93 15.90 17.01
C LEU A 26 -12.10 15.40 18.21
N GLU A 27 -12.39 14.19 18.69
CA GLU A 27 -11.62 13.57 19.78
C GLU A 27 -10.15 13.35 19.39
N ALA A 28 -9.88 12.91 18.15
CA ALA A 28 -8.53 12.72 17.64
C ALA A 28 -7.74 14.05 17.61
N CYS A 29 -8.37 15.13 17.12
CA CYS A 29 -7.77 16.47 17.13
C CYS A 29 -7.51 16.97 18.56
N ALA A 30 -8.47 16.77 19.48
CA ALA A 30 -8.33 17.15 20.88
C ALA A 30 -7.17 16.43 21.58
N LYS A 31 -7.01 15.12 21.35
CA LYS A 31 -5.88 14.33 21.91
C LYS A 31 -4.52 14.81 21.42
N LEU A 32 -4.44 15.27 20.17
CA LEU A 32 -3.21 15.80 19.58
C LEU A 32 -3.02 17.31 19.80
N ARG A 33 -3.96 17.97 20.50
CA ARG A 33 -4.00 19.43 20.69
C ARG A 33 -3.92 20.22 19.38
N VAL A 34 -4.48 19.67 18.30
CA VAL A 34 -4.56 20.31 16.98
C VAL A 34 -5.91 21.00 16.87
N GLN A 35 -5.93 22.29 16.53
CA GLN A 35 -7.19 22.98 16.29
C GLN A 35 -7.71 22.60 14.90
N PRO A 36 -8.99 22.22 14.74
CA PRO A 36 -9.52 21.81 13.43
C PRO A 36 -9.29 22.85 12.32
N LYS A 37 -9.32 24.15 12.65
CA LYS A 37 -9.06 25.25 11.72
C LYS A 37 -7.65 25.21 11.09
N ASP A 38 -6.68 24.61 11.77
CA ASP A 38 -5.30 24.49 11.28
C ASP A 38 -5.16 23.40 10.22
N LEU A 39 -6.19 22.55 10.05
CA LEU A 39 -6.22 21.49 9.04
C LEU A 39 -6.84 21.96 7.71
N ILE A 40 -7.54 23.11 7.72
CA ILE A 40 -8.26 23.67 6.57
C ILE A 40 -7.27 23.98 5.45
N TYR A 41 -7.56 23.45 4.26
CA TYR A 41 -6.84 23.84 3.06
C TYR A 41 -7.14 25.30 2.73
N ARG A 42 -6.08 26.08 2.54
CA ARG A 42 -6.15 27.45 2.05
C ARG A 42 -5.49 27.50 0.69
N SER A 43 -6.14 28.18 -0.25
CA SER A 43 -5.63 28.32 -1.60
C SER A 43 -4.44 29.29 -1.64
N ILE A 44 -3.60 29.24 -2.67
CA ILE A 44 -2.43 30.13 -2.75
C ILE A 44 -2.86 31.58 -2.92
N GLU A 45 -3.99 31.79 -3.59
CA GLU A 45 -4.62 33.10 -3.80
C GLU A 45 -4.96 33.78 -2.46
N GLU A 46 -5.38 33.01 -1.45
CA GLU A 46 -5.61 33.53 -0.09
C GLU A 46 -4.29 33.97 0.58
N TYR A 47 -3.17 33.29 0.31
CA TYR A 47 -1.86 33.72 0.81
C TYR A 47 -1.34 34.96 0.09
N GLU A 48 -1.60 35.08 -1.21
CA GLU A 48 -1.26 36.29 -1.98
C GLU A 48 -2.01 37.52 -1.45
N GLU A 49 -3.28 37.36 -1.07
CA GLU A 49 -4.07 38.45 -0.48
C GLU A 49 -3.56 38.83 0.93
N ILE A 50 -3.24 37.85 1.77
CA ILE A 50 -2.73 38.07 3.14
C ILE A 50 -1.32 38.67 3.13
N TYR A 51 -0.47 38.25 2.19
CA TYR A 51 0.94 38.62 2.09
C TYR A 51 1.24 39.45 0.84
N SER A 52 0.35 40.41 0.54
CA SER A 52 0.47 41.28 -0.65
C SER A 52 1.73 42.15 -0.69
N ASP A 53 2.39 42.37 0.46
CA ASP A 53 3.64 43.14 0.57
C ASP A 53 4.90 42.32 0.24
N LEU A 54 4.79 40.99 0.11
CA LEU A 54 5.93 40.09 -0.14
C LEU A 54 6.05 39.71 -1.63
N PRO A 55 7.27 39.46 -2.13
CA PRO A 55 7.44 38.95 -3.48
C PRO A 55 6.85 37.54 -3.59
N LEU A 56 6.24 37.25 -4.74
CA LEU A 56 5.51 36.01 -4.99
C LEU A 56 6.28 34.74 -4.59
N ASN A 57 7.59 34.67 -4.87
CA ASN A 57 8.42 33.52 -4.49
C ASN A 57 8.43 33.24 -2.98
N GLN A 58 8.44 34.28 -2.13
CA GLN A 58 8.39 34.12 -0.67
C GLN A 58 7.01 33.65 -0.21
N VAL A 59 5.95 34.09 -0.88
CA VAL A 59 4.57 33.62 -0.62
C VAL A 59 4.44 32.13 -0.94
N TYR A 60 5.04 31.66 -2.04
CA TYR A 60 5.11 30.24 -2.38
C TYR A 60 5.85 29.42 -1.32
N GLU A 61 7.00 29.88 -0.85
CA GLU A 61 7.76 29.18 0.21
C GLU A 61 6.95 29.05 1.51
N ILE A 62 6.28 30.13 1.92
CA ILE A 62 5.39 30.13 3.11
C ILE A 62 4.21 29.18 2.91
N TYR A 63 3.61 29.17 1.71
CA TYR A 63 2.53 28.26 1.36
C TYR A 63 2.98 26.80 1.42
N GLU A 64 4.12 26.45 0.83
CA GLU A 64 4.67 25.08 0.83
C GLU A 64 4.98 24.59 2.25
N GLU A 65 5.57 25.44 3.09
CA GLU A 65 5.85 25.10 4.49
C GLU A 65 4.55 24.83 5.25
N HIS A 66 3.55 25.71 5.08
CA HIS A 66 2.26 25.57 5.73
C HIS A 66 1.52 24.31 5.25
N GLU A 67 1.48 24.05 3.95
CA GLU A 67 0.81 22.89 3.37
C GLU A 67 1.49 21.58 3.80
N THR A 68 2.83 21.54 3.83
CA THR A 68 3.58 20.39 4.34
C THR A 68 3.26 20.12 5.81
N ARG A 69 3.22 21.18 6.64
CA ARG A 69 2.85 21.08 8.06
C ARG A 69 1.41 20.60 8.23
N ARG A 70 0.47 21.16 7.47
CA ARG A 70 -0.96 20.80 7.48
C ARG A 70 -1.15 19.32 7.15
N GLN A 71 -0.55 18.83 6.06
CA GLN A 71 -0.62 17.43 5.66
C GLN A 71 -0.03 16.49 6.73
N GLY A 72 1.09 16.88 7.36
CA GLY A 72 1.68 16.15 8.47
C GLY A 72 0.74 16.04 9.68
N LEU A 73 0.07 17.13 10.05
CA LEU A 73 -0.92 17.14 11.13
C LEU A 73 -2.16 16.32 10.79
N LEU A 74 -2.65 16.42 9.55
CA LEU A 74 -3.81 15.69 9.07
C LEU A 74 -3.58 14.17 9.13
N LEU A 75 -2.40 13.72 8.69
CA LEU A 75 -2.01 12.31 8.77
C LEU A 75 -1.97 11.80 10.21
N LYS A 76 -1.41 12.58 11.15
CA LYS A 76 -1.40 12.24 12.57
C LYS A 76 -2.81 12.12 13.14
N CYS A 77 -3.69 13.07 12.80
CA CYS A 77 -5.09 13.04 13.24
C CYS A 77 -5.84 11.83 12.69
N ARG A 78 -5.65 11.48 11.40
CA ARG A 78 -6.25 10.27 10.81
C ARG A 78 -5.81 8.99 11.53
N LYS A 79 -4.51 8.86 11.82
CA LYS A 79 -3.97 7.72 12.60
C LYS A 79 -4.58 7.64 13.99
N MET A 80 -4.65 8.76 14.72
CA MET A 80 -5.23 8.82 16.06
C MET A 80 -6.72 8.44 16.05
N ARG A 81 -7.48 8.92 15.07
CA ARG A 81 -8.88 8.55 14.89
C ARG A 81 -9.04 7.04 14.68
N ASP A 82 -8.21 6.44 13.82
CA ASP A 82 -8.27 5.00 13.57
C ASP A 82 -7.89 4.19 14.81
N GLU A 83 -6.96 4.69 15.64
CA GLU A 83 -6.65 4.09 16.94
C GLU A 83 -7.82 4.15 17.92
N ILE A 84 -8.53 5.29 17.99
CA ILE A 84 -9.76 5.43 18.80
C ILE A 84 -10.81 4.43 18.33
N GLN A 85 -11.09 4.38 17.02
CA GLN A 85 -12.08 3.46 16.47
C GLN A 85 -11.72 1.99 16.70
N ARG A 86 -10.42 1.62 16.64
CA ARG A 86 -9.98 0.26 16.99
C ARG A 86 -10.19 -0.04 18.47
N LYS A 87 -9.91 0.91 19.36
CA LYS A 87 -10.15 0.75 20.80
C LYS A 87 -11.64 0.60 21.11
N ASP A 88 -12.51 1.40 20.50
CA ASP A 88 -13.96 1.31 20.69
C ASP A 88 -14.53 -0.02 20.19
N ARG A 89 -14.04 -0.52 19.04
CA ARG A 89 -14.40 -1.84 18.51
C ARG A 89 -13.91 -2.98 19.41
N ASN A 90 -12.71 -2.86 19.97
CA ASN A 90 -12.18 -3.87 20.88
C ASN A 90 -12.89 -3.85 22.24
N ALA A 91 -13.26 -2.67 22.76
CA ALA A 91 -14.03 -2.52 23.99
C ALA A 91 -15.45 -3.09 23.86
N SER A 92 -16.10 -2.88 22.70
CA SER A 92 -17.40 -3.47 22.40
C SER A 92 -17.37 -4.99 22.21
N ASN A 93 -16.26 -5.53 21.68
CA ASN A 93 -16.07 -6.99 21.57
C ASN A 93 -15.73 -7.69 22.90
N LEU A 94 -15.18 -6.98 23.89
CA LEU A 94 -14.83 -7.55 25.20
C LEU A 94 -15.92 -7.46 26.27
N GLY A 95 -17.10 -6.88 25.96
CA GLY A 95 -18.25 -6.90 26.89
C GLY A 95 -17.95 -6.31 28.27
N VAL A 96 -16.99 -5.38 28.37
CA VAL A 96 -16.68 -4.72 29.64
C VAL A 96 -17.69 -3.60 29.83
N THR A 97 -18.72 -3.87 30.64
CA THR A 97 -19.61 -2.87 31.22
C THR A 97 -18.79 -1.90 32.06
N PHE A 98 -18.36 -0.79 31.45
CA PHE A 98 -17.84 0.36 32.19
C PHE A 98 -19.03 1.09 32.81
N LYS A 99 -19.25 0.84 34.11
CA LYS A 99 -20.08 1.69 34.95
C LYS A 99 -19.42 3.07 35.04
N GLU A 100 -20.29 4.06 34.96
CA GLU A 100 -20.11 5.48 35.25
C GLU A 100 -19.12 5.76 36.38
N GLU A 101 -18.08 6.54 36.09
CA GLU A 101 -17.41 7.37 37.09
C GLU A 101 -16.68 8.54 36.41
N CYS A 102 -17.45 9.59 36.09
CA CYS A 102 -16.91 10.94 35.98
C CYS A 102 -18.01 12.00 36.21
N ASN A 103 -18.61 11.96 37.40
CA ASN A 103 -19.19 13.13 38.04
C ASN A 103 -18.10 13.87 38.82
N ASN A 104 -17.54 14.93 38.24
CA ASN A 104 -17.08 16.17 38.90
C ASN A 104 -15.99 16.85 38.04
N VAL A 105 -16.41 17.74 37.16
CA VAL A 105 -15.64 18.98 36.94
C VAL A 105 -16.62 20.13 37.04
N ARG A 106 -16.43 20.91 38.09
CA ARG A 106 -17.10 22.17 38.36
C ARG A 106 -16.99 23.09 37.15
N TYR A 107 -18.15 23.53 36.68
CA TYR A 107 -18.31 24.75 35.91
C TYR A 107 -18.01 25.93 36.85
N SER A 108 -16.95 26.69 36.57
CA SER A 108 -16.85 28.07 37.04
C SER A 108 -17.45 28.94 35.94
N SER A 109 -18.51 29.64 36.34
CA SER A 109 -19.28 30.65 35.62
C SER A 109 -18.44 31.85 35.22
N ASP A 110 -18.87 32.47 34.11
CA ASP A 110 -18.92 33.90 33.74
C ASP A 110 -19.12 33.88 32.20
N THR A 111 -20.08 34.54 31.53
CA THR A 111 -20.98 35.66 31.80
C THR A 111 -22.09 35.66 30.71
N GLU A 112 -23.25 36.26 31.03
CA GLU A 112 -24.21 37.06 30.20
C GLU A 112 -24.22 36.88 28.65
N SER A 113 -25.32 36.81 27.89
CA SER A 113 -26.71 37.25 28.06
C SER A 113 -27.57 36.82 26.83
N GLN A 114 -28.88 36.67 27.06
CA GLN A 114 -30.04 37.01 26.20
C GLN A 114 -30.14 36.53 24.73
N ASP A 115 -31.10 35.62 24.50
CA ASP A 115 -32.37 35.87 23.77
C ASP A 115 -32.92 34.66 22.97
N GLU A 116 -34.22 34.46 23.20
CA GLU A 116 -35.25 33.69 22.49
C GLU A 116 -34.97 33.30 21.03
N ASP A 117 -35.18 32.02 20.65
CA ASP A 117 -36.41 31.64 19.92
C ASP A 117 -36.57 30.13 19.66
N LYS A 118 -37.84 29.78 19.40
CA LYS A 118 -38.50 28.46 19.33
C LYS A 118 -38.00 27.48 18.25
N LYS A 119 -37.92 26.18 18.64
CA LYS A 119 -38.36 24.88 18.00
C LYS A 119 -38.15 24.64 16.46
N PRO A 120 -38.22 23.39 15.93
CA PRO A 120 -38.36 22.07 16.55
C PRO A 120 -37.33 20.99 16.11
N ASN A 121 -37.31 19.96 16.94
CA ASN A 121 -36.81 18.60 16.76
C ASN A 121 -37.31 17.92 15.46
N VAL A 122 -36.40 17.53 14.56
CA VAL A 122 -36.69 16.58 13.46
C VAL A 122 -35.50 15.61 13.31
N TYR A 123 -35.65 14.40 13.87
CA TYR A 123 -34.82 13.24 13.51
C TYR A 123 -35.27 12.69 12.15
N PRO A 124 -34.37 12.43 11.18
CA PRO A 124 -34.67 11.52 10.10
C PRO A 124 -34.36 10.10 10.56
N SER A 125 -35.41 9.39 10.95
CA SER A 125 -35.40 7.94 11.16
C SER A 125 -34.87 7.23 9.91
N ARG A 126 -33.89 6.34 10.12
CA ARG A 126 -33.46 5.35 9.14
C ARG A 126 -34.67 4.51 8.72
N SER A 127 -35.04 4.62 7.45
CA SER A 127 -35.98 3.74 6.78
C SER A 127 -35.41 2.32 6.71
N MET A 128 -36.07 1.40 7.41
CA MET A 128 -36.05 -0.03 7.08
C MET A 128 -36.57 -0.20 5.64
N PRO A 129 -36.03 -1.15 4.85
CA PRO A 129 -36.63 -1.50 3.57
C PRO A 129 -38.05 -2.02 3.83
N ASP A 130 -39.00 -1.29 3.27
CA ASP A 130 -40.43 -1.54 3.38
C ASP A 130 -40.78 -2.84 2.62
N LEU A 131 -40.73 -3.97 3.33
CA LEU A 131 -41.32 -5.24 2.90
C LEU A 131 -42.86 -5.20 3.06
N ARG A 132 -43.49 -4.07 2.71
CA ARG A 132 -44.91 -4.03 2.36
C ARG A 132 -45.08 -4.63 0.98
N THR A 133 -44.98 -5.95 0.91
CA THR A 133 -45.76 -6.70 -0.07
C THR A 133 -47.21 -6.25 0.09
N ASN A 134 -47.73 -5.65 -0.97
CA ASN A 134 -49.13 -5.27 -1.17
C ASN A 134 -50.06 -6.48 -0.96
N LEU A 135 -50.31 -6.84 0.30
CA LEU A 135 -51.48 -7.61 0.68
C LEU A 135 -52.66 -6.64 0.64
N ASP A 136 -53.21 -6.51 -0.56
CA ASP A 136 -54.44 -5.80 -0.86
C ASP A 136 -55.61 -6.53 -0.16
N PHE A 137 -55.80 -6.26 1.13
CA PHE A 137 -56.88 -6.83 1.95
C PHE A 137 -58.28 -6.44 1.42
N ARG A 138 -58.39 -5.51 0.45
CA ARG A 138 -59.64 -5.17 -0.23
C ARG A 138 -60.03 -6.17 -1.34
N LYS A 139 -59.16 -7.14 -1.66
CA LYS A 139 -59.48 -8.28 -2.53
C LYS A 139 -59.69 -9.59 -1.77
N VAL A 140 -59.96 -9.55 -0.47
CA VAL A 140 -60.76 -10.61 0.16
C VAL A 140 -62.18 -10.45 -0.37
N ARG A 141 -62.38 -10.88 -1.63
CA ARG A 141 -63.71 -11.15 -2.18
C ARG A 141 -64.39 -12.01 -1.14
N LEU A 142 -65.57 -11.57 -0.72
CA LEU A 142 -66.57 -12.37 -0.03
C LEU A 142 -66.46 -13.80 -0.56
N SER A 143 -65.85 -14.68 0.23
CA SER A 143 -65.86 -16.11 -0.05
C SER A 143 -67.33 -16.44 -0.27
N PRO A 144 -67.72 -17.03 -1.42
CA PRO A 144 -69.10 -17.40 -1.66
C PRO A 144 -69.59 -18.17 -0.43
N ARG A 145 -70.58 -17.63 0.26
CA ARG A 145 -71.33 -18.31 1.32
C ARG A 145 -72.24 -19.40 0.70
N GLU A 146 -71.81 -20.01 -0.40
CA GLU A 146 -72.55 -20.99 -1.18
C GLU A 146 -72.57 -22.37 -0.53
N TYR A 147 -71.82 -22.57 0.56
CA TYR A 147 -71.91 -23.77 1.39
C TYR A 147 -72.26 -23.39 2.83
N CYS A 148 -73.53 -23.10 3.08
CA CYS A 148 -74.08 -23.25 4.43
C CYS A 148 -74.18 -24.76 4.74
N PRO A 149 -73.55 -25.30 5.79
CA PRO A 149 -73.52 -26.74 6.06
C PRO A 149 -74.87 -27.38 6.43
N CYS A 150 -75.97 -26.62 6.42
CA CYS A 150 -77.29 -27.11 6.84
C CYS A 150 -78.03 -27.96 5.78
N GLN A 151 -77.43 -28.21 4.61
CA GLN A 151 -78.04 -28.96 3.51
C GLN A 151 -77.50 -30.39 3.31
N PHE A 152 -76.88 -30.98 4.32
CA PHE A 152 -76.67 -32.43 4.30
C PHE A 152 -77.97 -33.14 4.70
N GLN A 153 -78.69 -33.66 3.71
CA GLN A 153 -79.69 -34.70 3.93
C GLN A 153 -78.93 -35.97 4.32
N PHE A 154 -78.86 -36.23 5.63
CA PHE A 154 -78.47 -37.55 6.11
C PHE A 154 -79.73 -38.41 6.17
N ASP A 155 -79.59 -39.69 5.84
CA ASP A 155 -80.60 -40.69 6.18
C ASP A 155 -80.61 -40.83 7.71
N ASP A 156 -81.39 -39.97 8.36
CA ASP A 156 -81.43 -39.79 9.82
C ASP A 156 -81.72 -41.12 10.55
N GLU A 157 -82.37 -42.09 9.90
CA GLU A 157 -82.72 -43.39 10.48
C GLU A 157 -81.51 -44.29 10.81
N GLN A 158 -80.49 -44.36 9.95
CA GLN A 158 -79.34 -45.25 10.19
C GLN A 158 -78.40 -44.72 11.28
N ILE A 159 -78.23 -43.40 11.32
CA ILE A 159 -77.40 -42.72 12.34
C ILE A 159 -78.10 -42.83 13.70
N CYS A 160 -79.43 -42.66 13.75
CA CYS A 160 -80.19 -42.83 14.99
C CYS A 160 -80.02 -44.24 15.57
N HIS A 161 -80.15 -45.27 14.73
CA HIS A 161 -80.13 -46.66 15.18
C HIS A 161 -78.76 -47.11 15.70
N SER A 162 -77.65 -46.74 15.04
CA SER A 162 -76.31 -47.11 15.49
C SER A 162 -75.89 -46.40 16.78
N TYR A 163 -76.34 -45.15 16.97
CA TYR A 163 -76.04 -44.39 18.18
C TYR A 163 -76.92 -44.82 19.36
N LEU A 164 -78.22 -45.05 19.16
CA LEU A 164 -79.13 -45.56 20.20
C LEU A 164 -78.70 -46.94 20.72
N GLN A 165 -78.15 -47.80 19.86
CA GLN A 165 -77.62 -49.11 20.25
C GLN A 165 -76.48 -49.03 21.28
N GLY A 166 -75.70 -47.94 21.29
CA GLY A 166 -74.68 -47.66 22.32
C GLY A 166 -75.23 -47.08 23.62
N TYR A 167 -76.50 -46.67 23.66
CA TYR A 167 -77.22 -46.20 24.85
C TYR A 167 -78.29 -47.20 25.34
N CYS A 168 -78.39 -48.38 24.71
CA CYS A 168 -79.37 -49.43 25.06
C CYS A 168 -79.18 -50.06 26.45
N ASP A 169 -78.14 -49.67 27.20
CA ASP A 169 -78.01 -50.03 28.62
C ASP A 169 -78.92 -49.19 29.54
N LEU A 170 -79.71 -48.26 28.99
CA LEU A 170 -80.77 -47.60 29.74
C LEU A 170 -81.88 -48.60 30.09
N PRO A 171 -82.29 -48.71 31.37
CA PRO A 171 -83.24 -49.70 31.82
C PRO A 171 -84.57 -49.53 31.08
N THR A 172 -84.96 -50.55 30.31
CA THR A 172 -86.04 -50.57 29.31
C THR A 172 -87.46 -50.45 29.90
N ARG A 173 -87.63 -49.93 31.13
CA ARG A 173 -88.90 -49.97 31.88
C ARG A 173 -89.22 -48.71 32.68
N ALA A 174 -88.65 -47.56 32.34
CA ALA A 174 -89.23 -46.30 32.80
C ALA A 174 -90.40 -45.94 31.86
N ASN A 175 -91.62 -45.82 32.39
CA ASN A 175 -92.78 -45.28 31.69
C ASN A 175 -92.57 -43.78 31.42
N LEU A 176 -91.64 -43.46 30.53
CA LEU A 176 -91.39 -42.11 30.06
C LEU A 176 -92.54 -41.66 29.16
N SER A 177 -92.91 -40.38 29.24
CA SER A 177 -93.92 -39.82 28.34
C SER A 177 -93.45 -39.92 26.89
N GLU A 178 -94.39 -39.98 25.94
CA GLU A 178 -94.06 -39.98 24.52
C GLU A 178 -93.27 -38.73 24.11
N GLU A 179 -93.52 -37.58 24.77
CA GLU A 179 -92.71 -36.37 24.59
C GLU A 179 -91.25 -36.56 25.01
N ASP A 180 -91.00 -37.18 26.17
CA ASP A 180 -89.64 -37.40 26.69
C ASP A 180 -88.84 -38.35 25.78
N ARG A 181 -89.51 -39.34 25.17
CA ARG A 181 -88.89 -40.23 24.19
C ARG A 181 -88.41 -39.47 22.96
N LYS A 182 -89.24 -38.56 22.42
CA LYS A 182 -88.88 -37.70 21.28
C LYS A 182 -87.74 -36.75 21.63
N ILE A 183 -87.71 -36.22 22.86
CA ILE A 183 -86.62 -35.37 23.36
C ILE A 183 -85.29 -36.15 23.40
N LEU A 184 -85.29 -37.37 23.95
CA LEU A 184 -84.10 -38.22 24.01
C LEU A 184 -83.59 -38.60 22.62
N GLU A 185 -84.48 -38.92 21.69
CA GLU A 185 -84.14 -39.20 20.28
C GLU A 185 -83.52 -37.97 19.59
N CYS A 186 -84.09 -36.78 19.81
CA CYS A 186 -83.52 -35.52 19.32
C CYS A 186 -82.13 -35.24 19.90
N LEU A 187 -81.92 -35.51 21.19
CA LEU A 187 -80.61 -35.36 21.84
C LEU A 187 -79.59 -36.37 21.32
N ALA A 188 -80.00 -37.63 21.08
CA ALA A 188 -79.15 -38.66 20.50
C ALA A 188 -78.72 -38.28 19.07
N LEU A 189 -79.65 -37.82 18.22
CA LEU A 189 -79.34 -37.31 16.88
C LEU A 189 -78.41 -36.09 16.91
N LYS A 190 -78.64 -35.14 17.82
CA LYS A 190 -77.75 -33.98 18.00
C LYS A 190 -76.35 -34.43 18.43
N LYS A 191 -76.24 -35.41 19.33
CA LYS A 191 -74.96 -35.96 19.79
C LYS A 191 -74.23 -36.73 18.70
N GLY A 192 -74.94 -37.55 17.92
CA GLY A 192 -74.37 -38.27 16.78
C GLY A 192 -73.82 -37.32 15.71
N ARG A 193 -74.60 -36.29 15.34
CA ARG A 193 -74.15 -35.24 14.41
C ARG A 193 -72.94 -34.47 14.94
N ALA A 194 -72.89 -34.17 16.24
CA ALA A 194 -71.73 -33.52 16.86
C ALA A 194 -70.47 -34.40 16.76
N LEU A 195 -70.58 -35.71 17.03
CA LEU A 195 -69.44 -36.64 16.93
C LEU A 195 -68.95 -36.84 15.49
N GLU A 196 -69.86 -36.94 14.52
CA GLU A 196 -69.48 -36.98 13.11
C GLU A 196 -68.81 -35.69 12.65
N TRP A 197 -69.32 -34.55 13.11
CA TRP A 197 -68.73 -33.25 12.85
C TRP A 197 -67.32 -33.16 13.45
N ASP A 198 -67.13 -33.62 14.68
CA ASP A 198 -65.83 -33.70 15.33
C ASP A 198 -64.88 -34.62 14.57
N LYS A 199 -65.35 -35.79 14.10
CA LYS A 199 -64.56 -36.72 13.29
C LYS A 199 -64.11 -36.07 11.97
N LYS A 200 -65.03 -35.44 11.22
CA LYS A 200 -64.71 -34.72 9.99
C LYS A 200 -63.76 -33.55 10.24
N SER A 201 -63.98 -32.80 11.32
CA SER A 201 -63.10 -31.70 11.75
C SER A 201 -61.68 -32.21 12.04
N GLN A 202 -61.54 -33.34 12.74
CA GLN A 202 -60.25 -33.98 12.98
C GLN A 202 -59.57 -34.44 11.69
N GLU A 203 -60.31 -35.01 10.73
CA GLU A 203 -59.77 -35.41 9.43
C GLU A 203 -59.27 -34.20 8.62
N VAL A 204 -60.01 -33.09 8.63
CA VAL A 204 -59.60 -31.84 8.00
C VAL A 204 -58.33 -31.28 8.65
N ARG A 205 -58.25 -31.28 9.99
CA ARG A 205 -57.03 -30.86 10.72
C ARG A 205 -55.82 -31.71 10.34
N LYS A 206 -55.97 -33.04 10.31
CA LYS A 206 -54.89 -33.96 9.88
C LYS A 206 -54.45 -33.69 8.44
N LYS A 207 -55.36 -33.38 7.51
CA LYS A 207 -55.01 -33.00 6.13
C LYS A 207 -54.25 -31.67 6.09
N LEU A 208 -54.70 -30.67 6.85
CA LEU A 208 -54.03 -29.37 6.95
C LEU A 208 -52.63 -29.49 7.55
N GLU A 209 -52.45 -30.29 8.60
CA GLU A 209 -51.14 -30.55 9.22
C GLU A 209 -50.17 -31.20 8.22
N ARG A 210 -50.64 -32.19 7.44
CA ARG A 210 -49.82 -32.81 6.38
C ARG A 210 -49.42 -31.81 5.30
N GLU A 211 -50.33 -30.94 4.90
CA GLU A 211 -50.07 -29.91 3.90
C GLU A 211 -49.10 -28.84 4.42
N GLN A 212 -49.23 -28.42 5.68
CA GLN A 212 -48.29 -27.53 6.34
C GLN A 212 -46.89 -28.14 6.41
N LEU A 213 -46.79 -29.42 6.78
CA LEU A 213 -45.51 -30.12 6.80
C LEU A 213 -44.88 -30.23 5.41
N ARG A 214 -45.70 -30.47 4.36
CA ARG A 214 -45.23 -30.49 2.98
C ARG A 214 -44.64 -29.14 2.57
N ARG A 215 -45.35 -28.04 2.84
CA ARG A 215 -44.88 -26.67 2.55
C ARG A 215 -43.62 -26.33 3.33
N CYS A 216 -43.55 -26.70 4.60
CA CYS A 216 -42.36 -26.49 5.44
C CYS A 216 -41.13 -27.19 4.82
N ARG A 217 -41.26 -28.45 4.38
CA ARG A 217 -40.17 -29.18 3.70
C ARG A 217 -39.77 -28.55 2.36
N GLU A 218 -40.74 -28.08 1.58
CA GLU A 218 -40.47 -27.39 0.31
C GLU A 218 -39.71 -26.07 0.54
N GLU A 219 -40.10 -25.31 1.57
CA GLU A 219 -39.43 -24.07 1.98
C GLU A 219 -38.01 -24.33 2.49
N GLU A 220 -37.81 -25.37 3.29
CA GLU A 220 -36.49 -25.84 3.75
C GLU A 220 -35.58 -26.19 2.56
N LEU A 221 -36.10 -26.96 1.59
CA LEU A 221 -35.36 -27.32 0.37
C LEU A 221 -35.00 -26.11 -0.48
N LEU A 222 -35.90 -25.13 -0.62
CA LEU A 222 -35.63 -23.88 -1.34
C LEU A 222 -34.55 -23.06 -0.64
N THR A 223 -34.63 -22.96 0.69
CA THR A 223 -33.65 -22.27 1.52
C THR A 223 -32.28 -22.93 1.39
N GLN A 224 -32.22 -24.26 1.45
CA GLN A 224 -30.99 -25.03 1.27
C GLN A 224 -30.38 -24.80 -0.11
N ARG A 225 -31.17 -24.91 -1.19
CA ARG A 225 -30.69 -24.64 -2.56
C ARG A 225 -30.17 -23.20 -2.73
N TRP A 226 -30.79 -22.24 -2.05
CA TRP A 226 -30.31 -20.87 -2.07
C TRP A 226 -28.98 -20.71 -1.34
N GLN A 227 -28.81 -21.34 -0.17
CA GLN A 227 -27.54 -21.38 0.55
C GLN A 227 -26.44 -22.04 -0.29
N ASP A 228 -26.74 -23.18 -0.93
CA ASP A 228 -25.80 -23.88 -1.80
C ASP A 228 -25.33 -22.98 -2.95
N ARG A 229 -26.26 -22.29 -3.63
CA ARG A 229 -25.91 -21.32 -4.69
C ARG A 229 -25.03 -20.18 -4.18
N LEU A 230 -25.30 -19.67 -2.97
CA LEU A 230 -24.46 -18.62 -2.37
C LEU A 230 -23.06 -19.13 -2.04
N THR A 231 -22.95 -20.32 -1.47
CA THR A 231 -21.64 -20.90 -1.17
C THR A 231 -20.84 -21.15 -2.43
N GLU A 232 -21.47 -21.65 -3.49
CA GLU A 232 -20.82 -21.87 -4.78
C GLU A 232 -20.37 -20.56 -5.42
N LYS A 233 -21.21 -19.52 -5.38
CA LYS A 233 -20.82 -18.17 -5.84
C LYS A 233 -19.60 -17.63 -5.09
N ARG A 234 -19.55 -17.78 -3.76
CA ARG A 234 -18.40 -17.37 -2.94
C ARG A 234 -17.13 -18.16 -3.29
N LYS A 235 -17.24 -19.46 -3.58
CA LYS A 235 -16.09 -20.27 -4.01
C LYS A 235 -15.54 -19.77 -5.34
N VAL A 236 -16.41 -19.52 -6.32
CA VAL A 236 -15.99 -18.98 -7.64
C VAL A 236 -15.32 -17.63 -7.48
N GLU A 237 -15.90 -16.71 -6.70
CA GLU A 237 -15.31 -15.40 -6.43
C GLU A 237 -13.95 -15.51 -5.71
N ASN A 238 -13.82 -16.42 -4.73
CA ASN A 238 -12.55 -16.69 -4.07
C ASN A 238 -11.49 -17.23 -5.02
N ILE A 239 -11.85 -18.14 -5.94
CA ILE A 239 -10.94 -18.66 -6.97
C ILE A 239 -10.50 -17.54 -7.92
N GLU A 240 -11.44 -16.70 -8.35
CA GLU A 240 -11.12 -15.57 -9.24
C GLU A 240 -10.22 -14.53 -8.55
N ASN A 241 -10.49 -14.22 -7.28
CA ASN A 241 -9.64 -13.34 -6.48
C ASN A 241 -8.24 -13.92 -6.28
N ALA A 242 -8.13 -15.24 -6.02
CA ALA A 242 -6.85 -15.92 -5.95
C ALA A 242 -6.08 -15.86 -7.28
N ARG A 243 -6.78 -16.04 -8.41
CA ARG A 243 -6.20 -15.89 -9.75
C ARG A 243 -5.66 -14.47 -9.99
N ARG A 244 -6.44 -13.44 -9.67
CA ARG A 244 -6.01 -12.03 -9.81
C ARG A 244 -4.78 -11.74 -8.95
N TYR A 245 -4.72 -12.30 -7.74
CA TYR A 245 -3.56 -12.18 -6.87
C TYR A 245 -2.30 -12.80 -7.50
N MET A 246 -2.42 -14.01 -8.06
CA MET A 246 -1.32 -14.68 -8.76
C MET A 246 -0.85 -13.89 -9.99
N GLU A 247 -1.76 -13.35 -10.80
CA GLU A 247 -1.42 -12.52 -11.97
C GLU A 247 -0.67 -11.24 -11.56
N ILE A 248 -1.06 -10.59 -10.45
CA ILE A 248 -0.34 -9.44 -9.89
C ILE A 248 1.06 -9.85 -9.43
N GLN A 249 1.17 -10.99 -8.74
CA GLN A 249 2.44 -11.51 -8.27
C GLN A 249 3.40 -11.86 -9.42
N GLU A 250 2.88 -12.46 -10.50
CA GLU A 250 3.65 -12.73 -11.73
C GLU A 250 4.15 -11.45 -12.39
N LYS A 251 3.29 -10.43 -12.53
CA LYS A 251 3.70 -9.12 -13.08
C LYS A 251 4.78 -8.45 -12.24
N TRP A 252 4.68 -8.56 -10.92
CA TRP A 252 5.69 -8.04 -10.00
C TRP A 252 7.03 -8.79 -10.15
N ASN A 253 6.98 -10.13 -10.20
CA ASN A 253 8.16 -10.95 -10.44
C ASN A 253 8.82 -10.63 -11.79
N HIS A 254 8.03 -10.49 -12.85
CA HIS A 254 8.52 -10.14 -14.18
C HIS A 254 9.19 -8.76 -14.20
N SER A 255 8.58 -7.76 -13.55
CA SER A 255 9.17 -6.42 -13.40
C SER A 255 10.49 -6.47 -12.63
N ARG A 256 10.55 -7.28 -11.56
CA ARG A 256 11.78 -7.49 -10.77
C ARG A 256 12.88 -8.14 -11.59
N GLU A 257 12.58 -9.18 -12.36
CA GLU A 257 13.54 -9.83 -13.25
C GLU A 257 14.06 -8.88 -14.34
N ASN A 258 13.16 -8.08 -14.94
CA ASN A 258 13.55 -7.09 -15.94
C ASN A 258 14.51 -6.05 -15.34
N LEU A 259 14.24 -5.56 -14.12
CA LEU A 259 15.15 -4.66 -13.42
C LEU A 259 16.51 -5.32 -13.13
N GLN A 260 16.51 -6.57 -12.68
CA GLN A 260 17.75 -7.33 -12.46
C GLN A 260 18.58 -7.47 -13.74
N ARG A 261 17.94 -7.77 -14.88
CA ARG A 261 18.63 -7.82 -16.18
C ARG A 261 19.23 -6.47 -16.56
N GLN A 262 18.48 -5.38 -16.35
CA GLN A 262 18.99 -4.02 -16.63
C GLN A 262 20.20 -3.66 -15.78
N LEU A 263 20.19 -4.03 -14.49
CA LEU A 263 21.32 -3.83 -13.58
C LEU A 263 22.54 -4.63 -14.04
N TYR A 264 22.34 -5.91 -14.38
CA TYR A 264 23.40 -6.77 -14.91
C TYR A 264 24.02 -6.19 -16.20
N ASP A 265 23.19 -5.74 -17.15
CA ASP A 265 23.67 -5.14 -18.39
C ASP A 265 24.43 -3.83 -18.16
N ARG A 266 23.98 -3.01 -17.21
CA ARG A 266 24.69 -1.79 -16.81
C ARG A 266 26.06 -2.12 -16.22
N ASP A 267 26.13 -3.07 -15.29
CA ASP A 267 27.37 -3.44 -14.62
C ASP A 267 28.35 -4.09 -15.62
N LYS A 268 27.85 -4.88 -16.57
CA LYS A 268 28.63 -5.43 -17.70
C LYS A 268 29.22 -4.32 -18.58
N ARG A 269 28.44 -3.28 -18.89
CA ARG A 269 28.94 -2.11 -19.64
C ARG A 269 30.03 -1.36 -18.88
N LEU A 270 29.84 -1.17 -17.57
CA LEU A 270 30.83 -0.52 -16.70
C LEU A 270 32.13 -1.33 -16.64
N GLN A 271 32.03 -2.66 -16.50
CA GLN A 271 33.20 -3.53 -16.50
C GLN A 271 34.00 -3.41 -17.81
N LYS A 272 33.31 -3.46 -18.96
CA LYS A 272 33.95 -3.30 -20.26
C LYS A 272 34.67 -1.94 -20.37
N TYR A 273 34.04 -0.86 -19.92
CA TYR A 273 34.65 0.46 -19.91
C TYR A 273 35.91 0.53 -19.04
N LEU A 274 35.90 -0.12 -17.88
CA LEU A 274 37.08 -0.20 -17.01
C LEU A 274 38.21 -1.02 -17.65
N GLU A 275 37.89 -2.12 -18.32
CA GLU A 275 38.85 -2.92 -19.08
C GLU A 275 39.48 -2.10 -20.21
N ASP A 276 38.67 -1.38 -20.99
CA ASP A 276 39.12 -0.50 -22.05
C ASP A 276 40.04 0.61 -21.49
N LEU A 277 39.64 1.27 -20.41
CA LEU A 277 40.44 2.32 -19.76
C LEU A 277 41.78 1.78 -19.25
N ASN A 278 41.79 0.59 -18.66
CA ASN A 278 43.01 -0.07 -18.23
C ASN A 278 43.90 -0.47 -19.41
N HIS A 279 43.31 -0.91 -20.53
CA HIS A 279 44.03 -1.21 -21.75
C HIS A 279 44.73 0.05 -22.32
N HIS A 280 44.02 1.17 -22.40
CA HIS A 280 44.60 2.46 -22.83
C HIS A 280 45.73 2.92 -21.91
N LYS A 281 45.56 2.80 -20.59
CA LYS A 281 46.63 3.11 -19.62
C LYS A 281 47.88 2.26 -19.87
N ARG A 282 47.72 0.96 -20.14
CA ARG A 282 48.86 0.07 -20.45
C ARG A 282 49.58 0.48 -21.73
N ILE A 283 48.84 0.80 -22.80
CA ILE A 283 49.42 1.31 -24.05
C ILE A 283 50.25 2.56 -23.78
N HIS A 284 49.66 3.55 -23.09
CA HIS A 284 50.34 4.80 -22.79
C HIS A 284 51.60 4.61 -21.94
N ILE A 285 51.58 3.70 -20.97
CA ILE A 285 52.77 3.34 -20.17
C ILE A 285 53.86 2.75 -21.07
N LEU A 286 53.51 1.83 -21.97
CA LEU A 286 54.46 1.20 -22.90
C LEU A 286 55.06 2.23 -23.88
N GLU A 287 54.26 3.16 -24.40
CA GLU A 287 54.74 4.24 -25.27
C GLU A 287 55.71 5.16 -24.53
N LYS A 288 55.38 5.53 -23.28
CA LYS A 288 56.28 6.32 -22.44
C LYS A 288 57.61 5.60 -22.20
N GLN A 289 57.57 4.31 -21.87
CA GLN A 289 58.78 3.50 -21.69
C GLN A 289 59.63 3.42 -22.98
N LYS A 290 58.99 3.25 -24.15
CA LYS A 290 59.69 3.28 -25.45
C LYS A 290 60.36 4.63 -25.71
N ALA A 291 59.67 5.74 -25.43
CA ALA A 291 60.21 7.09 -25.60
C ALA A 291 61.37 7.35 -24.64
N GLU A 292 61.29 6.90 -23.39
CA GLU A 292 62.37 6.99 -22.42
C GLU A 292 63.59 6.15 -22.84
N ALA A 293 63.39 4.93 -23.32
CA ALA A 293 64.46 4.09 -23.84
C ALA A 293 65.16 4.72 -25.06
N LEU A 294 64.40 5.35 -25.96
CA LEU A 294 64.97 6.08 -27.11
C LEU A 294 65.83 7.27 -26.65
N ARG A 295 65.34 8.06 -25.67
CA ARG A 295 66.12 9.17 -25.10
C ARG A 295 67.39 8.67 -24.42
N GLN A 296 67.32 7.58 -23.67
CA GLN A 296 68.51 6.98 -23.04
C GLN A 296 69.53 6.51 -24.08
N PHE A 297 69.06 5.92 -25.17
CA PHE A 297 69.91 5.52 -26.30
C PHE A 297 70.59 6.73 -26.97
N GLU A 298 69.84 7.81 -27.23
CA GLU A 298 70.39 9.05 -27.79
C GLU A 298 71.43 9.71 -26.87
N VAL A 299 71.15 9.77 -25.57
CA VAL A 299 72.10 10.27 -24.55
C VAL A 299 73.36 9.40 -24.53
N GLY A 300 73.20 8.07 -24.56
CA GLY A 300 74.33 7.13 -24.63
C GLY A 300 75.20 7.37 -25.86
N LYS A 301 74.59 7.56 -27.04
CA LYS A 301 75.30 7.88 -28.29
C LYS A 301 76.04 9.22 -28.22
N ALA A 302 75.43 10.23 -27.59
CA ALA A 302 76.07 11.54 -27.39
C ALA A 302 77.29 11.44 -26.47
N ILE A 303 77.18 10.67 -25.37
CA ILE A 303 78.30 10.40 -24.46
C ILE A 303 79.42 9.67 -25.20
N GLU A 304 79.10 8.63 -25.98
CA GLU A 304 80.10 7.89 -26.77
C GLU A 304 80.85 8.80 -27.75
N LYS A 305 80.14 9.70 -28.43
CA LYS A 305 80.75 10.71 -29.31
C LYS A 305 81.69 11.65 -28.56
N LEU A 306 81.27 12.18 -27.39
CA LEU A 306 82.12 13.03 -26.55
C LEU A 306 83.37 12.28 -26.05
N MET A 307 83.23 11.00 -25.71
CA MET A 307 84.36 10.17 -25.30
C MET A 307 85.35 9.95 -26.45
N GLU A 308 84.85 9.78 -27.68
CA GLU A 308 85.71 9.64 -28.87
C GLU A 308 86.42 10.96 -29.23
N GLU A 309 85.72 12.09 -29.11
CA GLU A 309 86.33 13.43 -29.23
C GLU A 309 87.42 13.65 -28.16
N ASP A 310 87.18 13.26 -26.91
CA ASP A 310 88.19 13.33 -25.85
C ASP A 310 89.38 12.40 -26.12
N ARG A 311 89.14 11.17 -26.59
CA ARG A 311 90.22 10.24 -26.99
C ARG A 311 91.10 10.83 -28.08
N THR A 312 90.48 11.36 -29.14
CA THR A 312 91.21 11.99 -30.25
C THR A 312 91.94 13.26 -29.80
N HIS A 313 91.34 14.06 -28.90
CA HIS A 313 91.98 15.23 -28.31
C HIS A 313 93.22 14.85 -27.49
N ARG A 314 93.12 13.85 -26.60
CA ARG A 314 94.25 13.32 -25.82
C ARG A 314 95.34 12.72 -26.71
N GLN A 315 94.97 12.09 -27.84
CA GLN A 315 95.93 11.60 -28.82
C GLN A 315 96.69 12.76 -29.48
N ARG A 316 95.99 13.81 -29.95
CA ARG A 316 96.63 15.01 -30.53
C ARG A 316 97.59 15.67 -29.55
N LEU A 317 97.21 15.79 -28.27
CA LEU A 317 98.08 16.33 -27.22
C LEU A 317 99.35 15.47 -27.05
N ARG A 318 99.22 14.14 -27.02
CA ARG A 318 100.37 13.21 -26.96
C ARG A 318 101.29 13.37 -28.17
N GLU A 319 100.74 13.46 -29.37
CA GLU A 319 101.50 13.67 -30.61
C GLU A 319 102.23 15.02 -30.61
N GLN A 320 101.56 16.10 -30.19
CA GLN A 320 102.18 17.42 -30.05
C GLN A 320 103.34 17.40 -29.04
N LEU A 321 103.14 16.73 -27.89
CA LEU A 321 104.17 16.57 -26.87
C LEU A 321 105.37 15.77 -27.41
N GLN A 322 105.12 14.63 -28.07
CA GLN A 322 106.17 13.84 -28.73
C GLN A 322 106.92 14.65 -29.80
N LYS A 323 106.21 15.46 -30.59
CA LYS A 323 106.83 16.34 -31.59
C LYS A 323 107.74 17.37 -30.91
N ARG A 324 107.26 18.04 -29.84
CA ARG A 324 108.06 18.98 -29.06
C ARG A 324 109.29 18.32 -28.44
N MET A 325 109.17 17.08 -27.95
CA MET A 325 110.31 16.30 -27.44
C MET A 325 111.33 16.00 -28.53
N LYS A 326 110.89 15.53 -29.71
CA LYS A 326 111.77 15.30 -30.87
C LYS A 326 112.45 16.58 -31.35
N ASP A 327 111.71 17.69 -31.43
CA ASP A 327 112.27 18.99 -31.80
C ASP A 327 113.30 19.48 -30.76
N ALA A 328 113.05 19.26 -29.47
CA ALA A 328 114.00 19.58 -28.40
C ALA A 328 115.26 18.71 -28.47
N GLU A 329 115.13 17.41 -28.74
CA GLU A 329 116.25 16.51 -29.01
C GLU A 329 117.04 16.94 -30.24
N LEU A 330 116.38 17.32 -31.34
CA LEU A 330 117.03 17.85 -32.54
C LEU A 330 117.78 19.15 -32.25
N ARG A 331 117.20 20.07 -31.46
CA ARG A 331 117.88 21.29 -31.02
C ARG A 331 119.06 20.97 -30.10
N LYS A 332 118.96 19.96 -29.24
CA LYS A 332 120.07 19.49 -28.42
C LYS A 332 121.20 18.94 -29.29
N ARG A 333 120.89 18.07 -30.27
CA ARG A 333 121.86 17.56 -31.25
C ARG A 333 122.51 18.67 -32.08
N ARG A 334 121.74 19.67 -32.54
CA ARG A 334 122.31 20.85 -33.23
C ARG A 334 123.27 21.61 -32.33
N ARG A 335 122.88 21.87 -31.07
CA ARG A 335 123.77 22.52 -30.09
C ARG A 335 125.02 21.70 -29.80
N GLU A 336 124.93 20.37 -29.74
CA GLU A 336 126.10 19.49 -29.62
C GLU A 336 127.00 19.62 -30.86
N VAL A 337 126.46 19.58 -32.07
CA VAL A 337 127.22 19.78 -33.32
C VAL A 337 127.86 21.17 -33.37
N ASP A 338 127.13 22.21 -33.03
CA ASP A 338 127.61 23.60 -33.00
C ASP A 338 128.69 23.77 -31.92
N TYR A 339 128.51 23.16 -30.75
CA TYR A 339 129.52 23.11 -29.69
C TYR A 339 130.79 22.42 -30.18
N TRP A 340 130.68 21.25 -30.82
CA TRP A 340 131.83 20.57 -31.44
C TRP A 340 132.48 21.40 -32.54
N ARG A 341 131.71 22.12 -33.37
CA ARG A 341 132.26 23.05 -34.38
C ARG A 341 133.02 24.21 -33.75
N VAL A 342 132.46 24.85 -32.72
CA VAL A 342 133.11 25.94 -31.98
C VAL A 342 134.37 25.43 -31.27
N CYS A 343 134.31 24.29 -30.59
CA CYS A 343 135.48 23.66 -29.98
C CYS A 343 136.54 23.27 -31.02
N PHE A 344 136.14 22.80 -32.20
CA PHE A 344 137.05 22.49 -33.30
C PHE A 344 137.70 23.77 -33.87
N LEU A 345 136.92 24.84 -34.07
CA LEU A 345 137.44 26.14 -34.52
C LEU A 345 138.37 26.77 -33.47
N ILE A 346 138.05 26.68 -32.18
CA ILE A 346 138.92 27.13 -31.08
C ILE A 346 140.22 26.30 -31.06
N ASN A 347 140.14 24.97 -31.20
CA ASN A 347 141.34 24.12 -31.28
C ASN A 347 142.18 24.40 -32.53
N CYS A 348 141.56 24.66 -33.68
CA CYS A 348 142.27 25.08 -34.89
C CYS A 348 142.90 26.48 -34.72
N TRP A 349 142.19 27.43 -34.10
CA TRP A 349 142.70 28.77 -33.82
C TRP A 349 143.86 28.74 -32.81
N MET A 350 143.77 27.91 -31.76
CA MET A 350 144.88 27.66 -30.83
C MET A 350 146.09 27.00 -31.52
N LYS A 351 145.87 26.08 -32.48
CA LYS A 351 146.96 25.50 -33.27
C LYS A 351 147.62 26.50 -34.23
N ILE A 352 146.86 27.46 -34.78
CA ILE A 352 147.39 28.52 -35.65
C ILE A 352 148.18 29.56 -34.84
N ASN A 353 147.74 29.89 -33.61
CA ASN A 353 148.43 30.82 -32.72
C ASN A 353 149.63 30.23 -31.95
N MET A 354 149.88 28.92 -32.01
CA MET A 354 151.11 28.30 -31.48
C MET A 354 152.22 28.13 -32.53
N CYS A 355 151.98 28.51 -33.79
CA CYS A 355 152.97 28.47 -34.87
C CYS A 355 153.48 29.86 -35.31
N PHE A 356 153.09 30.92 -34.58
CA PHE A 356 153.72 32.24 -34.56
C PHE A 356 154.33 32.44 -33.17
#